data_AF-A0A6N0HSY0-F1
#
_entry.id   AF-A0A6N0HSY0-F1
#
_cell.length_a   1.000
_cell.length_b   1.000
_cell.length_c   1.000
_cell.angle_alpha   90.00
_cell.angle_beta   90.00
_cell.angle_gamma   90.00
#
_symmetry.space_group_name_H-M   'P 1'
#
loop_
_entity.id
_entity.type
_entity.pdbx_description
1 polymer ?
#
loop_
_entity_poly.entity_id
_entity_poly.type
_entity_poly.pdbx_seq_one_letter_code
_entity_poly.pdbx_strand_id
1 'polypeptide(L)'
;MKKLLYLIALYLFSVTATAEQFQLSTTETREKYFFVQLQYGLGKGKAFSQILKEIEIEKDSVAVRILGEFSEISNRELISYYKRKIPNELEKALASSGNLHNPTLRPLIKSFSAAFKTTQLFQEIETELQKGGYVSTIVEFEKYTINTKGTPKIWVADIWLRFDKTPNQSFKPTPKAVRFNSIVRFTR
;
A
#
# COMPACT_ATOMS: atom_id res chain seq x y z
N MET A 1 12.31 30.38 -32.26
CA MET A 1 12.50 28.96 -31.88
C MET A 1 13.19 28.74 -30.53
N LYS A 2 14.12 29.59 -30.07
CA LYS A 2 14.78 29.43 -28.75
C LYS A 2 13.85 29.53 -27.53
N LYS A 3 12.76 30.31 -27.60
CA LYS A 3 11.77 30.45 -26.51
C LYS A 3 10.89 29.21 -26.27
N LEU A 4 10.71 28.35 -27.29
CA LEU A 4 9.93 27.11 -27.17
C LEU A 4 10.73 26.00 -26.45
N LEU A 5 12.05 25.99 -26.63
CA LEU A 5 12.97 25.08 -25.94
C LEU A 5 13.02 25.33 -24.42
N TYR A 6 12.90 26.58 -23.98
CA TYR A 6 12.85 26.91 -22.55
C TYR A 6 11.55 26.44 -21.87
N LEU A 7 10.42 26.41 -22.59
CA LEU A 7 9.14 25.91 -22.06
C LEU A 7 9.12 24.39 -21.90
N ILE A 8 9.80 23.65 -22.78
CA ILE A 8 9.96 22.19 -22.67
C ILE A 8 10.96 21.83 -21.55
N ALA A 9 12.03 22.61 -21.40
CA ALA A 9 13.00 22.41 -20.31
C ALA A 9 12.40 22.71 -18.92
N LEU A 10 11.44 23.64 -18.80
CA LEU A 10 10.74 23.89 -17.53
C LEU A 10 9.71 22.81 -17.17
N TYR A 11 9.18 22.08 -18.17
CA TYR A 11 8.28 20.93 -17.94
C TYR A 11 9.02 19.67 -17.48
N LEU A 12 10.35 19.67 -17.58
CA LEU A 12 11.25 18.62 -17.10
C LEU A 12 11.71 18.83 -15.65
N PHE A 13 11.07 19.72 -14.88
CA PHE A 13 10.99 19.50 -13.43
C PHE A 13 10.09 18.29 -13.19
N SER A 14 10.66 17.12 -13.51
CA SER A 14 10.21 15.82 -13.07
C SER A 14 10.01 15.92 -11.56
N VAL A 15 8.75 15.87 -11.15
CA VAL A 15 8.42 15.47 -9.80
C VAL A 15 9.07 14.10 -9.64
N THR A 16 10.21 14.03 -8.97
CA THR A 16 10.77 12.75 -8.57
C THR A 16 9.80 12.20 -7.54
N ALA A 17 8.84 11.40 -8.01
CA ALA A 17 7.99 10.60 -7.18
C ALA A 17 8.92 9.71 -6.34
N THR A 18 9.15 10.10 -5.09
CA THR A 18 9.90 9.29 -4.15
C THR A 18 9.01 8.12 -3.79
N ALA A 19 9.43 6.92 -4.20
CA ALA A 19 8.69 5.71 -3.87
C ALA A 19 8.56 5.57 -2.36
N GLU A 20 7.39 5.12 -1.91
CA GLU A 20 7.13 4.90 -0.50
C GLU A 20 7.99 3.73 0.00
N GLN A 21 8.58 3.90 1.18
CA GLN A 21 9.53 2.94 1.74
C GLN A 21 8.90 2.13 2.86
N PHE A 22 9.15 0.83 2.83
CA PHE A 22 8.62 -0.13 3.79
C PHE A 22 9.75 -0.98 4.38
N GLN A 23 9.60 -1.33 5.65
CA GLN A 23 10.35 -2.42 6.23
C GLN A 23 9.49 -3.68 6.18
N LEU A 24 9.97 -4.72 5.48
CA LEU A 24 9.32 -6.02 5.50
C LEU A 24 9.43 -6.62 6.91
N SER A 25 8.29 -6.91 7.53
CA SER A 25 8.22 -7.44 8.89
C SER A 25 8.04 -8.96 8.91
N THR A 26 7.14 -9.50 8.09
CA THR A 26 6.95 -10.94 7.97
C THR A 26 6.33 -11.30 6.62
N THR A 27 6.62 -12.52 6.15
CA THR A 27 5.89 -13.20 5.09
C THR A 27 5.50 -14.59 5.54
N GLU A 28 4.32 -15.05 5.12
CA GLU A 28 3.81 -16.36 5.52
C GLU A 28 2.85 -16.91 4.46
N THR A 29 3.05 -18.16 4.04
CA THR A 29 2.06 -18.88 3.23
C THR A 29 0.97 -19.42 4.14
N ARG A 30 -0.23 -18.82 4.09
CA ARG A 30 -1.41 -19.30 4.82
C ARG A 30 -2.26 -20.19 3.92
N GLU A 31 -3.25 -20.85 4.53
CA GLU A 31 -4.15 -21.77 3.83
C GLU A 31 -4.74 -21.12 2.56
N LYS A 32 -5.32 -19.92 2.71
CA LYS A 32 -6.09 -19.22 1.66
C LYS A 32 -5.34 -18.14 0.88
N TYR A 33 -4.21 -17.64 1.39
CA TYR A 33 -3.49 -16.52 0.78
C TYR A 33 -2.03 -16.48 1.23
N PHE A 34 -1.20 -15.79 0.45
CA PHE A 34 0.15 -15.42 0.85
C PHE A 34 0.12 -14.10 1.62
N PHE A 35 0.65 -14.09 2.84
CA PHE A 35 0.62 -12.95 3.73
C PHE A 35 1.92 -12.16 3.64
N VAL A 36 1.81 -10.84 3.53
CA VAL A 36 2.93 -9.89 3.56
C VAL A 36 2.62 -8.79 4.58
N GLN A 37 3.46 -8.63 5.60
CA GLN A 37 3.32 -7.54 6.57
C GLN A 37 4.44 -6.51 6.37
N LEU A 38 4.04 -5.26 6.24
CA LEU A 38 4.90 -4.11 6.02
C LEU A 38 4.80 -3.15 7.21
N GLN A 39 5.95 -2.67 7.68
CA GLN A 39 6.05 -1.55 8.61
C GLN A 39 6.38 -0.29 7.82
N TYR A 40 5.66 0.78 8.10
CA TYR A 40 5.69 2.01 7.33
C TYR A 40 5.95 3.22 8.23
N GLY A 41 6.66 4.23 7.71
CA GLY A 41 7.01 5.44 8.46
C GLY A 41 8.26 5.34 9.36
N LEU A 42 9.08 4.29 9.25
CA LEU A 42 10.26 4.08 10.11
C LEU A 42 11.57 4.73 9.61
N GLY A 43 11.54 5.49 8.51
CA GLY A 43 12.70 6.22 7.97
C GLY A 43 13.83 5.36 7.39
N LYS A 44 13.67 4.03 7.38
CA LYS A 44 14.55 3.05 6.72
C LYS A 44 13.66 1.99 6.09
N GLY A 45 13.90 1.66 4.83
CA GLY A 45 13.11 0.66 4.14
C GLY A 45 13.50 0.47 2.68
N LYS A 46 12.72 -0.36 2.00
CA LYS A 46 12.81 -0.65 0.58
C LYS A 46 11.51 -0.26 -0.09
N ALA A 47 11.57 0.09 -1.37
CA ALA A 47 10.35 0.23 -2.16
C ALA A 47 9.60 -1.12 -2.21
N PHE A 48 8.28 -1.10 -2.29
CA PHE A 48 7.49 -2.33 -2.35
C PHE A 48 7.90 -3.25 -3.52
N SER A 49 8.30 -2.65 -4.66
CA SER A 49 8.84 -3.38 -5.82
C SER A 49 10.11 -4.16 -5.53
N GLN A 50 10.96 -3.69 -4.61
CA GLN A 50 12.17 -4.40 -4.18
C GLN A 50 11.81 -5.55 -3.23
N ILE A 51 10.85 -5.32 -2.32
CA ILE A 51 10.34 -6.36 -1.42
C ILE A 51 9.75 -7.51 -2.22
N LEU A 52 8.94 -7.22 -3.23
CA LEU A 52 8.33 -8.26 -4.06
C LEU A 52 9.33 -9.10 -4.86
N LYS A 53 10.51 -8.55 -5.20
CA LYS A 53 11.58 -9.32 -5.87
C LYS A 53 12.28 -10.30 -4.93
N GLU A 54 12.16 -10.11 -3.62
CA GLU A 54 12.81 -10.92 -2.59
C GLU A 54 11.91 -12.04 -2.06
N ILE A 55 10.64 -12.08 -2.48
CA ILE A 55 9.64 -13.03 -1.98
C ILE A 55 9.01 -13.80 -3.13
N GLU A 56 8.77 -15.09 -2.92
CA GLU A 56 8.06 -15.95 -3.87
C GLU A 56 6.60 -16.07 -3.44
N ILE A 57 5.67 -15.64 -4.30
CA ILE A 57 4.23 -15.71 -4.02
C ILE A 57 3.67 -17.01 -4.62
N GLU A 58 3.36 -17.98 -3.76
CA GLU A 58 2.91 -19.32 -4.14
C GLU A 58 1.38 -19.50 -4.14
N LYS A 59 0.61 -18.41 -3.98
CA LYS A 59 -0.85 -18.45 -3.82
C LYS A 59 -1.55 -17.54 -4.81
N ASP A 60 -2.74 -17.91 -5.23
CA ASP A 60 -3.59 -17.06 -6.09
C ASP A 60 -4.22 -15.85 -5.37
N SER A 61 -4.00 -15.74 -4.06
CA SER A 61 -4.46 -14.63 -3.25
C SER A 61 -3.32 -14.10 -2.39
N VAL A 62 -3.21 -12.79 -2.26
CA VAL A 62 -2.20 -12.09 -1.47
C VAL A 62 -2.91 -11.15 -0.51
N ALA A 63 -2.56 -11.23 0.77
CA ALA A 63 -2.96 -10.25 1.76
C ALA A 63 -1.76 -9.40 2.16
N VAL A 64 -1.88 -8.09 2.00
CA VAL A 64 -0.86 -7.12 2.43
C VAL A 64 -1.39 -6.37 3.64
N ARG A 65 -0.68 -6.47 4.77
CA ARG A 65 -0.97 -5.69 5.97
C ARG A 65 0.06 -4.57 6.11
N ILE A 66 -0.40 -3.34 6.23
CA ILE A 66 0.45 -2.16 6.40
C ILE A 66 0.24 -1.62 7.81
N LEU A 67 1.32 -1.58 8.59
CA LEU A 67 1.34 -1.06 9.95
C LEU A 67 2.16 0.24 10.01
N GLY A 68 1.70 1.19 10.82
CA GLY A 68 2.43 2.42 11.10
C GLY A 68 1.68 3.68 10.69
N GLU A 69 2.40 4.80 10.59
CA GLU A 69 1.79 6.11 10.32
C GLU A 69 2.00 6.52 8.86
N PHE A 70 0.95 7.02 8.22
CA PHE A 70 1.05 7.57 6.87
C PHE A 70 2.08 8.70 6.75
N SER A 71 2.84 8.73 5.64
CA SER A 71 3.74 9.83 5.31
C SER A 71 2.95 11.11 5.17
N GLU A 72 3.65 12.23 5.19
CA GLU A 72 3.03 13.53 4.93
C GLU A 72 2.45 13.60 3.51
N ILE A 73 3.02 12.86 2.55
CA ILE A 73 2.52 12.76 1.18
C ILE A 73 1.19 12.02 1.18
N SER A 74 1.15 10.80 1.71
CA SER A 74 -0.07 9.99 1.79
C SER A 74 -1.18 10.69 2.58
N ASN A 75 -0.84 11.36 3.69
CA ASN A 75 -1.77 12.17 4.46
C ASN A 75 -2.36 13.34 3.64
N ARG A 76 -1.50 14.08 2.92
CA ARG A 76 -1.93 15.20 2.08
C ARG A 76 -2.85 14.72 0.94
N GLU A 77 -2.59 13.57 0.36
CA GLU A 77 -3.42 12.97 -0.68
C GLU A 77 -4.81 12.62 -0.15
N LEU A 78 -4.88 11.96 1.02
CA LEU A 78 -6.15 11.64 1.70
C LEU A 78 -6.95 12.90 2.03
N ILE A 79 -6.32 13.90 2.67
CA ILE A 79 -6.98 15.17 2.98
C ILE A 79 -7.46 15.87 1.71
N SER A 80 -6.66 15.85 0.64
CA SER A 80 -7.04 16.44 -0.65
C SER A 80 -8.23 15.72 -1.28
N TYR A 81 -8.30 14.39 -1.16
CA TYR A 81 -9.48 13.64 -1.57
C TYR A 81 -10.73 14.11 -0.83
N TYR A 82 -10.68 14.18 0.51
CA TYR A 82 -11.84 14.59 1.31
C TYR A 82 -12.25 16.04 1.06
N LYS A 83 -11.29 16.97 0.91
CA LYS A 83 -11.56 18.37 0.53
C LYS A 83 -12.35 18.47 -0.78
N ARG A 84 -12.06 17.60 -1.76
CA ARG A 84 -12.76 17.61 -3.04
C ARG A 84 -14.12 16.90 -3.01
N LYS A 85 -14.26 15.85 -2.21
CA LYS A 85 -15.41 14.94 -2.27
C LYS A 85 -16.46 15.20 -1.18
N ILE A 86 -16.03 15.51 0.04
CA ILE A 86 -16.88 15.70 1.22
C ILE A 86 -16.35 16.86 2.09
N PRO A 87 -16.21 18.09 1.54
CA PRO A 87 -15.56 19.21 2.24
C PRO A 87 -16.24 19.58 3.57
N ASN A 88 -17.57 19.57 3.61
CA ASN A 88 -18.35 19.94 4.80
C ASN A 88 -18.17 18.90 5.93
N GLU A 89 -18.12 17.62 5.57
CA GLU A 89 -17.89 16.53 6.51
C GLU A 89 -16.46 16.56 7.04
N LEU A 90 -15.49 16.87 6.19
CA LEU A 90 -14.10 17.07 6.61
C LEU A 90 -13.98 18.23 7.60
N GLU A 91 -14.60 19.38 7.32
CA GLU A 91 -14.59 20.53 8.24
C GLU A 91 -15.18 20.16 9.60
N LYS A 92 -16.34 19.49 9.62
CA LYS A 92 -16.96 19.00 10.85
C LYS A 92 -16.08 18.00 11.60
N ALA A 93 -15.42 17.09 10.89
CA ALA A 93 -14.48 16.13 11.50
C ALA A 93 -13.29 16.85 12.15
N LEU A 94 -12.73 17.86 11.48
CA LEU A 94 -11.59 18.64 11.97
C LEU A 94 -11.95 19.49 13.20
N ALA A 95 -13.11 20.17 13.17
CA ALA A 95 -13.58 21.01 14.27
C ALA A 95 -13.88 20.21 15.56
N SER A 96 -13.99 18.90 15.44
CA SER A 96 -14.51 18.01 16.46
C SER A 96 -13.45 16.97 16.89
N SER A 97 -12.20 17.29 16.60
CA SER A 97 -11.01 16.51 16.92
C SER A 97 -10.75 16.45 18.43
N GLY A 98 -10.44 15.26 18.94
CA GLY A 98 -10.21 15.00 20.37
C GLY A 98 -11.20 14.04 21.03
N ASN A 99 -12.31 13.69 20.36
CA ASN A 99 -13.21 12.62 20.78
C ASN A 99 -13.07 11.40 19.85
N LEU A 100 -12.48 10.30 20.35
CA LEU A 100 -12.25 9.08 19.55
C LEU A 100 -13.54 8.38 19.10
N HIS A 101 -14.68 8.66 19.75
CA HIS A 101 -15.99 8.11 19.39
C HIS A 101 -16.83 9.08 18.55
N ASN A 102 -16.21 10.10 17.96
CA ASN A 102 -16.94 11.17 17.31
C ASN A 102 -17.70 10.66 16.05
N PRO A 103 -19.05 10.78 16.01
CA PRO A 103 -19.81 10.40 14.83
C PRO A 103 -19.47 11.22 13.59
N THR A 104 -18.84 12.40 13.72
CA THR A 104 -18.41 13.21 12.58
C THR A 104 -17.29 12.58 11.76
N LEU A 105 -16.58 11.57 12.28
CA LEU A 105 -15.59 10.79 11.51
C LEU A 105 -16.25 9.79 10.57
N ARG A 106 -17.52 9.41 10.80
CA ARG A 106 -18.20 8.35 10.04
C ARG A 106 -18.18 8.57 8.51
N PRO A 107 -18.41 9.78 7.97
CA PRO A 107 -18.33 9.99 6.52
C PRO A 107 -16.91 9.72 5.98
N LEU A 108 -15.87 10.19 6.68
CA LEU A 108 -14.48 9.97 6.29
C LEU A 108 -14.13 8.48 6.33
N ILE A 109 -14.51 7.78 7.41
CA ILE A 109 -14.35 6.33 7.58
C ILE A 109 -15.02 5.56 6.43
N LYS A 110 -16.27 5.90 6.08
CA LYS A 110 -17.00 5.25 4.98
C LYS A 110 -16.34 5.47 3.62
N SER A 111 -15.74 6.63 3.42
CA SER A 111 -15.05 6.97 2.17
C SER A 111 -13.57 6.58 2.16
N PHE A 112 -13.02 6.04 3.25
CA PHE A 112 -11.59 5.79 3.38
C PHE A 112 -11.07 4.81 2.32
N SER A 113 -11.75 3.70 2.08
CA SER A 113 -11.34 2.72 1.07
C SER A 113 -11.18 3.37 -0.31
N ALA A 114 -12.15 4.19 -0.71
CA ALA A 114 -12.09 4.93 -1.96
C ALA A 114 -11.01 6.02 -1.97
N ALA A 115 -10.80 6.71 -0.85
CA ALA A 115 -9.74 7.71 -0.71
C ALA A 115 -8.35 7.08 -0.79
N PHE A 116 -8.12 5.99 -0.06
CA PHE A 116 -6.86 5.27 0.01
C PHE A 116 -6.45 4.73 -1.36
N LYS A 117 -7.40 4.20 -2.13
CA LYS A 117 -7.16 3.75 -3.52
C LYS A 117 -6.65 4.85 -4.47
N THR A 118 -6.81 6.13 -4.11
CA THR A 118 -6.29 7.25 -4.91
C THR A 118 -4.89 7.70 -4.50
N THR A 119 -4.32 7.13 -3.44
CA THR A 119 -2.99 7.49 -2.96
C THR A 119 -1.90 6.86 -3.82
N GLN A 120 -0.76 7.54 -3.93
CA GLN A 120 0.42 6.98 -4.59
C GLN A 120 0.86 5.68 -3.89
N LEU A 121 0.76 5.65 -2.55
CA LEU A 121 1.05 4.48 -1.73
C LEU A 121 0.28 3.22 -2.17
N PHE A 122 -1.04 3.33 -2.35
CA PHE A 122 -1.85 2.22 -2.84
C PHE A 122 -1.52 1.87 -4.30
N GLN A 123 -1.37 2.88 -5.15
CA GLN A 123 -1.09 2.69 -6.57
C GLN A 123 0.25 1.98 -6.82
N GLU A 124 1.27 2.24 -6.00
CA GLU A 124 2.56 1.54 -6.04
C GLU A 124 2.38 0.05 -5.72
N ILE A 125 1.64 -0.27 -4.65
CA ILE A 125 1.37 -1.67 -4.26
C ILE A 125 0.56 -2.38 -5.34
N GLU A 126 -0.51 -1.75 -5.81
CA GLU A 126 -1.39 -2.29 -6.83
C GLU A 126 -0.64 -2.53 -8.14
N THR A 127 0.15 -1.56 -8.61
CA THR A 127 0.91 -1.67 -9.86
C THR A 127 1.89 -2.85 -9.82
N GLU A 128 2.60 -3.04 -8.70
CA GLU A 128 3.56 -4.14 -8.61
C GLU A 128 2.89 -5.51 -8.52
N LEU A 129 1.76 -5.62 -7.82
CA LEU A 129 0.98 -6.86 -7.77
C LEU A 129 0.27 -7.16 -9.09
N GLN A 130 -0.18 -6.15 -9.83
CA GLN A 130 -0.79 -6.33 -11.15
C GLN A 130 0.18 -6.95 -12.17
N LYS A 131 1.49 -6.69 -12.06
CA LYS A 131 2.50 -7.37 -12.90
C LYS A 131 2.49 -8.89 -12.71
N GLY A 132 2.07 -9.36 -11.54
CA GLY A 132 1.87 -10.78 -11.21
C GLY A 132 0.45 -11.31 -11.50
N GLY A 133 -0.42 -10.50 -12.10
CA GLY A 133 -1.79 -10.90 -12.46
C GLY A 133 -2.84 -10.71 -11.36
N TYR A 134 -2.47 -10.06 -10.25
CA TYR A 134 -3.37 -9.83 -9.12
C TYR A 134 -4.15 -8.52 -9.27
N VAL A 135 -5.38 -8.49 -8.76
CA VAL A 135 -6.26 -7.31 -8.75
C VAL A 135 -6.74 -7.06 -7.32
N SER A 136 -6.80 -5.79 -6.91
CA SER A 136 -7.28 -5.43 -5.57
C SER A 136 -8.77 -5.75 -5.41
N THR A 137 -9.10 -6.52 -4.38
CA THR A 137 -10.47 -6.88 -4.03
C THR A 137 -10.96 -6.19 -2.76
N ILE A 138 -10.09 -6.04 -1.75
CA ILE A 138 -10.47 -5.50 -0.44
C ILE A 138 -9.47 -4.44 0.02
N VAL A 139 -10.00 -3.38 0.64
CA VAL A 139 -9.25 -2.42 1.45
C VAL A 139 -10.02 -2.23 2.76
N GLU A 140 -9.46 -2.75 3.84
CA GLU A 140 -9.97 -2.69 5.20
C GLU A 140 -8.94 -1.99 6.09
N PHE A 141 -9.36 -1.53 7.27
CA PHE A 141 -8.48 -0.89 8.23
C PHE A 141 -8.96 -1.09 9.65
N GLU A 142 -8.03 -1.03 10.59
CA GLU A 142 -8.33 -0.93 12.01
C GLU A 142 -7.89 0.44 12.54
N LYS A 143 -8.74 1.03 13.38
CA LYS A 143 -8.51 2.29 14.11
C LYS A 143 -8.28 3.48 13.20
N TYR A 144 -9.30 4.34 13.12
CA TYR A 144 -9.25 5.59 12.37
C TYR A 144 -9.42 6.78 13.32
N THR A 145 -8.51 7.74 13.25
CA THR A 145 -8.64 9.01 13.97
C THR A 145 -8.04 10.16 13.16
N ILE A 146 -8.26 11.38 13.63
CA ILE A 146 -7.68 12.59 13.09
C ILE A 146 -6.96 13.36 14.18
N ASN A 147 -5.69 13.70 13.94
CA ASN A 147 -4.93 14.60 14.77
C ASN A 147 -4.94 15.99 14.14
N THR A 148 -5.35 17.00 14.90
CA THR A 148 -5.44 18.40 14.47
C THR A 148 -4.41 19.29 15.14
N LYS A 149 -3.55 18.73 16.01
CA LYS A 149 -2.41 19.47 16.55
C LYS A 149 -1.42 19.74 15.43
N GLY A 150 -1.33 21.00 15.00
CA GLY A 150 -0.53 21.41 13.85
C GLY A 150 -1.24 21.15 12.53
N THR A 151 -0.51 20.62 11.54
CA THR A 151 -1.12 20.23 10.26
C THR A 151 -2.03 19.02 10.48
N PRO A 152 -3.31 19.06 10.04
CA PRO A 152 -4.21 17.93 10.19
C PRO A 152 -3.65 16.65 9.56
N LYS A 153 -3.64 15.57 10.34
CA LYS A 153 -3.17 14.24 9.93
C LYS A 153 -4.26 13.21 10.22
N ILE A 154 -4.61 12.43 9.20
CA ILE A 154 -5.41 11.22 9.36
C ILE A 154 -4.47 10.11 9.81
N TRP A 155 -4.86 9.44 10.88
CA TRP A 155 -4.10 8.32 11.40
C TRP A 155 -4.93 7.05 11.28
N VAL A 156 -4.38 6.10 10.53
CA VAL A 156 -4.89 4.75 10.35
C VAL A 156 -3.74 3.82 10.67
N ALA A 157 -3.87 3.07 11.76
CA ALA A 157 -2.73 2.34 12.33
C ALA A 157 -2.48 0.99 11.64
N ASP A 158 -3.52 0.40 11.04
CA ASP A 158 -3.48 -0.93 10.44
C ASP A 158 -4.39 -0.97 9.21
N ILE A 159 -3.84 -1.38 8.08
CA ILE A 159 -4.55 -1.47 6.81
C ILE A 159 -4.36 -2.85 6.24
N TRP A 160 -5.47 -3.46 5.85
CA TRP A 160 -5.54 -4.77 5.25
C TRP A 160 -5.96 -4.65 3.79
N LEU A 161 -5.09 -5.08 2.90
CA LEU A 161 -5.34 -5.15 1.48
C LEU A 161 -5.44 -6.61 1.06
N ARG A 162 -6.40 -6.91 0.20
CA ARG A 162 -6.47 -8.22 -0.47
C ARG A 162 -6.40 -8.05 -1.97
N PHE A 163 -5.61 -8.91 -2.59
CA PHE A 163 -5.47 -9.02 -4.02
C PHE A 163 -5.65 -10.47 -4.43
N ASP A 164 -6.43 -10.70 -5.47
CA ASP A 164 -6.70 -12.04 -5.98
C ASP A 164 -6.29 -12.09 -7.45
N LYS A 165 -5.79 -13.23 -7.91
CA LYS A 165 -5.49 -13.43 -9.33
C LYS A 165 -6.74 -13.34 -10.17
N THR A 166 -6.59 -12.72 -11.33
CA THR A 166 -7.66 -12.69 -12.33
C THR A 166 -7.96 -14.14 -12.78
N PRO A 167 -9.23 -14.54 -12.95
CA PRO A 167 -9.62 -15.93 -13.24
C PRO A 167 -8.92 -16.60 -14.44
N ASN A 168 -8.38 -15.81 -15.38
CA ASN A 168 -7.66 -16.31 -16.56
C ASN A 168 -6.13 -16.46 -16.36
N GLN A 169 -5.62 -16.25 -15.15
CA GLN A 169 -4.19 -16.35 -14.82
C GLN A 169 -3.90 -17.19 -13.56
N SER A 170 -4.77 -18.15 -13.24
CA SER A 170 -4.59 -19.09 -12.13
C SER A 170 -3.17 -19.69 -12.12
N PHE A 171 -2.54 -19.75 -10.94
CA PHE A 171 -1.20 -20.32 -10.76
C PHE A 171 -1.12 -21.73 -11.34
N LYS A 172 -0.24 -21.92 -12.34
CA LYS A 172 0.27 -23.23 -12.70
C LYS A 172 1.54 -23.44 -11.90
N PRO A 173 1.61 -24.42 -10.98
CA PRO A 173 2.85 -24.72 -10.28
C PRO A 173 3.93 -25.05 -11.31
N THR A 174 5.02 -24.28 -11.29
CA THR A 174 6.20 -24.60 -12.09
C THR A 174 6.73 -25.95 -11.60
N PRO A 175 6.92 -26.96 -12.47
CA PRO A 175 7.47 -28.23 -12.02
C PRO A 175 8.85 -28.00 -11.43
N LYS A 176 9.05 -28.43 -10.18
CA LYS A 176 10.34 -28.41 -9.51
C LYS A 176 11.36 -29.11 -10.40
N ALA A 177 12.46 -28.43 -10.73
CA ALA A 177 13.65 -29.12 -11.20
C ALA A 177 14.12 -30.02 -10.05
N VAL A 178 13.90 -31.33 -10.19
CA VAL A 178 14.38 -32.34 -9.26
C VAL A 178 15.91 -32.32 -9.32
N ARG A 179 16.55 -31.58 -8.41
CA ARG A 179 17.97 -31.77 -8.14
C ARG A 179 18.12 -33.05 -7.32
N PHE A 180 18.43 -34.14 -8.01
CA PHE A 180 18.96 -35.35 -7.38
C PHE A 180 20.32 -35.01 -6.76
N ASN A 181 20.34 -34.78 -5.44
CA ASN A 181 21.59 -34.89 -4.69
C ASN A 181 21.80 -36.38 -4.39
N SER A 182 22.74 -36.99 -5.10
CA SER A 182 23.24 -38.32 -4.81
C SER A 182 23.84 -38.35 -3.41
N ILE A 183 23.24 -39.16 -2.53
CA ILE A 183 23.80 -39.52 -1.23
C ILE A 183 24.92 -40.52 -1.51
N VAL A 184 26.17 -40.10 -1.39
CA VAL A 184 27.31 -41.03 -1.27
C VAL A 184 27.43 -41.40 0.20
N ARG A 185 26.92 -42.59 0.57
CA ARG A 185 27.27 -43.26 1.83
C ARG A 185 28.63 -43.92 1.64
N PHE A 186 29.64 -43.48 2.38
CA PHE A 186 30.79 -44.33 2.68
C PHE A 186 30.59 -44.92 4.07
N THR A 187 30.43 -46.23 4.12
CA THR A 187 30.59 -47.07 5.32
C THR A 187 31.83 -47.93 5.14
N ARG A 188 32.87 -47.67 5.92
CA ARG A 188 33.48 -48.60 6.89
C ARG A 188 34.68 -47.92 7.54
#